data_AF-A0A925U9H3-F1
#
_entry.id   AF-A0A925U9H3-F1
#
_cell.length_a   1.000
_cell.length_b   1.000
_cell.length_c   1.000
_cell.angle_alpha   90.00
_cell.angle_beta   90.00
_cell.angle_gamma   90.00
#
_symmetry.space_group_name_H-M   'P 1'
#
loop_
_entity.id
_entity.type
_entity.pdbx_description
1 polymer ?
#
loop_
_entity_poly.entity_id
_entity_poly.type
_entity_poly.pdbx_seq_one_letter_code
_entity_poly.pdbx_strand_id
1 'polypeptide(L)'
;MQQRESRLLAFLSYFGLIILFYSNEHEPIHVHGKYQGKESKAEIIFEAGEFKEIRISSVKGKLPLDNKNEKNFKRVVEYYREDIVNKWIAFFVYNKEVQSEVITKKLD
;
A
#
# COMPACT_ATOMS: atom_id res chain seq x y z
N MET A 1 -10.49 -10.54 17.07
CA MET A 1 -10.31 -9.32 16.25
C MET A 1 -11.67 -8.68 16.04
N GLN A 2 -11.85 -7.40 16.37
CA GLN A 2 -13.08 -6.68 16.04
C GLN A 2 -13.17 -6.46 14.53
N GLN A 3 -14.28 -6.90 13.93
CA GLN A 3 -14.60 -6.67 12.54
C GLN A 3 -14.89 -5.16 12.38
N ARG A 4 -13.91 -4.39 11.91
CA ARG A 4 -14.08 -2.97 11.61
C ARG A 4 -14.93 -2.84 10.35
N GLU A 5 -15.80 -1.83 10.29
CA GLU A 5 -16.46 -1.48 9.03
C GLU A 5 -15.42 -1.24 7.92
N SER A 6 -15.79 -1.60 6.69
CA SER A 6 -14.94 -1.44 5.51
C SER A 6 -14.57 0.03 5.31
N ARG A 7 -13.38 0.41 5.74
CA ARG A 7 -12.84 1.76 5.64
C ARG A 7 -11.60 1.74 4.75
N LEU A 8 -11.56 2.69 3.83
CA LEU A 8 -10.37 2.98 3.02
C LEU A 8 -9.50 3.94 3.82
N LEU A 9 -8.24 3.57 4.04
CA LEU A 9 -7.25 4.46 4.63
C LEU A 9 -6.20 4.80 3.57
N ALA A 10 -6.44 5.89 2.82
CA ALA A 10 -5.43 6.46 1.95
C ALA A 10 -4.45 7.26 2.81
N PHE A 11 -3.17 6.91 2.74
CA PHE A 11 -2.15 7.52 3.60
C PHE A 11 -0.96 8.10 2.81
N LEU A 12 -0.84 7.81 1.52
CA LEU A 12 0.20 8.38 0.67
C LEU A 12 -0.34 8.62 -0.75
N SER A 13 0.02 9.75 -1.36
CA SER A 13 -0.23 10.00 -2.79
C SER A 13 1.04 10.47 -3.50
N TYR A 14 1.22 9.99 -4.74
CA TYR A 14 2.39 10.28 -5.58
C TYR A 14 1.95 10.48 -7.03
N PHE A 15 1.95 11.71 -7.53
CA PHE A 15 1.54 12.05 -8.91
C PHE A 15 0.21 11.40 -9.35
N GLY A 16 -0.79 11.39 -8.46
CA GLY A 16 -2.12 10.82 -8.71
C GLY A 16 -2.26 9.32 -8.40
N LEU A 17 -1.15 8.63 -8.13
CA LEU A 17 -1.18 7.28 -7.56
C LEU A 17 -1.50 7.37 -6.07
N ILE A 18 -2.57 6.71 -5.63
CA ILE A 18 -3.02 6.71 -4.24
C ILE A 18 -2.65 5.36 -3.61
N ILE A 19 -1.95 5.39 -2.48
CA ILE A 19 -1.58 4.22 -1.69
C ILE A 19 -2.49 4.14 -0.47
N LEU A 20 -3.08 2.97 -0.25
CA LEU A 20 -4.07 2.79 0.81
C LEU A 20 -4.09 1.38 1.39
N PHE A 21 -4.66 1.28 2.60
CA PHE A 21 -5.07 0.03 3.22
C PHE A 21 -6.59 -0.18 3.10
N TYR A 22 -7.01 -1.42 2.92
CA TYR A 22 -8.38 -1.85 3.18
C TYR A 22 -8.47 -2.42 4.59
N SER A 23 -9.38 -1.90 5.43
CA SER A 23 -9.47 -2.36 6.83
C SER A 23 -9.82 -3.84 6.99
N ASN A 24 -10.42 -4.46 5.98
CA ASN A 24 -10.83 -5.87 5.96
C ASN A 24 -9.79 -6.82 5.32
N GLU A 25 -8.70 -6.32 4.76
CA GLU A 25 -7.60 -7.10 4.18
C GLU A 25 -6.30 -6.65 4.86
N HIS A 26 -5.72 -7.49 5.71
CA HIS A 26 -4.57 -7.08 6.53
C HIS A 26 -3.38 -8.03 6.46
N GLU A 27 -3.59 -9.32 6.16
CA GLU A 27 -2.52 -10.32 6.05
C GLU A 27 -2.38 -10.84 4.61
N PRO A 28 -1.15 -11.02 4.09
CA PRO A 28 0.13 -10.57 4.64
C PRO A 28 0.26 -9.03 4.61
N ILE A 29 1.39 -8.45 5.02
CA ILE A 29 1.60 -6.99 4.93
C ILE A 29 1.50 -6.55 3.46
N HIS A 30 0.53 -5.70 3.14
CA HIS A 30 0.32 -5.22 1.78
C HIS A 30 -0.33 -3.84 1.75
N VAL A 31 -0.25 -3.21 0.57
CA VAL A 31 -0.93 -1.96 0.23
C VAL A 31 -1.57 -2.07 -1.15
N HIS A 32 -2.57 -1.23 -1.39
CA HIS A 32 -3.20 -1.11 -2.70
C HIS A 32 -2.80 0.22 -3.35
N GLY A 33 -2.45 0.15 -4.63
CA GLY A 33 -2.14 1.31 -5.46
C GLY A 33 -3.28 1.58 -6.43
N LYS A 34 -3.92 2.75 -6.33
CA LYS A 34 -5.02 3.18 -7.20
C LYS A 34 -4.60 4.34 -8.11
N TYR A 35 -4.95 4.22 -9.39
CA TYR A 35 -4.76 5.30 -10.36
C TYR A 35 -5.86 5.24 -11.43
N GLN A 36 -6.64 6.32 -11.59
CA GLN A 36 -7.68 6.44 -12.62
C GLN A 36 -8.60 5.20 -12.73
N GLY A 37 -9.09 4.70 -11.60
CA GLY A 37 -10.00 3.54 -11.55
C GLY A 37 -9.34 2.17 -11.72
N LYS A 38 -8.03 2.12 -11.97
CA LYS A 38 -7.20 0.90 -11.96
C LYS A 38 -6.61 0.66 -10.59
N GLU A 39 -6.31 -0.60 -10.28
CA GLU A 39 -5.84 -1.02 -8.97
C GLU A 39 -4.95 -2.27 -9.05
N SER A 40 -3.78 -2.18 -8.42
CA SER A 40 -2.89 -3.32 -8.18
C SER A 40 -2.56 -3.40 -6.68
N LYS A 41 -2.24 -4.61 -6.20
CA LYS A 41 -1.82 -4.87 -4.82
C LYS A 41 -0.32 -5.11 -4.77
N ALA A 42 0.35 -4.56 -3.77
CA ALA A 42 1.76 -4.81 -3.46
C ALA A 42 1.88 -5.50 -2.12
N GLU A 43 2.35 -6.74 -2.12
CA GLU A 43 2.67 -7.51 -0.91
C GLU A 43 4.14 -7.32 -0.56
N ILE A 44 4.42 -6.95 0.70
CA ILE A 44 5.77 -6.77 1.22
C ILE A 44 6.14 -8.03 2.01
N ILE A 45 7.12 -8.78 1.49
CA ILE A 45 7.46 -10.09 2.03
C ILE A 45 8.73 -9.98 2.87
N PHE A 46 8.66 -10.54 4.07
CA PHE A 46 9.78 -10.68 4.99
C PHE A 46 10.08 -12.16 5.25
N GLU A 47 11.36 -12.51 5.35
CA GLU A 47 11.82 -13.85 5.74
C GLU A 47 12.81 -13.68 6.89
N ALA A 48 12.62 -14.41 8.00
CA ALA A 48 13.45 -14.29 9.21
C ALA A 48 13.59 -12.84 9.75
N GLY A 49 12.57 -12.01 9.55
CA GLY A 49 12.58 -10.60 9.96
C GLY A 49 13.28 -9.64 8.98
N GLU A 50 13.85 -10.15 7.90
CA GLU A 50 14.53 -9.36 6.88
C GLU A 50 13.67 -9.17 5.64
N PHE A 51 13.80 -8.02 4.98
CA PHE A 51 13.10 -7.74 3.73
C PHE A 51 13.54 -8.71 2.64
N LYS A 52 12.59 -9.39 2.01
CA LYS A 52 12.84 -10.32 0.91
C LYS A 52 12.55 -9.69 -0.44
N GLU A 53 11.30 -9.29 -0.65
CA GLU A 53 10.84 -8.75 -1.94
C GLU A 53 9.49 -8.04 -1.83
N ILE A 54 9.10 -7.36 -2.91
CA ILE A 54 7.74 -6.87 -3.13
C ILE A 54 7.14 -7.59 -4.33
N ARG A 55 5.99 -8.25 -4.12
CA ARG A 55 5.21 -8.90 -5.19
C ARG A 55 4.01 -8.03 -5.55
N ILE A 56 3.93 -7.65 -6.83
CA ILE A 56 2.79 -6.94 -7.38
C ILE A 56 1.81 -7.96 -7.97
N SER A 57 0.52 -7.81 -7.68
CA SER A 57 -0.55 -8.67 -8.20
C SER A 57 -1.79 -7.86 -8.58
N SER A 58 -2.62 -8.45 -9.44
CA SER A 58 -3.92 -7.86 -9.80
C SER A 58 -4.95 -8.06 -8.69
N VAL A 59 -5.89 -7.12 -8.58
CA VAL A 59 -7.02 -7.21 -7.64
C VAL A 59 -8.24 -7.76 -8.36
N LYS A 60 -8.90 -8.76 -7.77
CA LYS A 60 -10.09 -9.40 -8.37
C LYS A 60 -11.18 -8.37 -8.64
N GLY A 61 -11.68 -8.35 -9.88
CA GLY A 61 -12.74 -7.42 -10.30
C GLY A 61 -12.26 -6.00 -10.59
N LYS A 62 -10.94 -5.76 -10.64
CA LYS A 62 -10.33 -4.47 -11.02
C LYS A 62 -9.41 -4.64 -12.21
N LEU A 63 -9.30 -3.60 -13.02
CA LEU A 63 -8.24 -3.51 -14.02
C LEU A 63 -6.92 -3.21 -13.31
N PRO A 64 -5.83 -3.93 -13.61
CA PRO A 64 -4.52 -3.65 -13.02
C PRO A 64 -4.00 -2.29 -13.49
N LEU A 65 -3.06 -1.73 -12.72
CA LEU A 65 -2.28 -0.58 -13.16
C LEU A 65 -1.58 -0.88 -14.50
N ASP A 66 -1.42 0.13 -15.35
CA ASP A 66 -0.58 -0.04 -16.54
C ASP A 66 0.91 -0.09 -16.17
N ASN A 67 1.74 -0.55 -17.12
CA ASN A 67 3.17 -0.74 -16.92
C ASN A 67 3.90 0.48 -16.34
N LYS A 68 3.48 1.71 -16.67
CA LYS A 68 4.11 2.93 -16.15
C LYS A 68 3.74 3.13 -14.69
N ASN A 69 2.44 3.04 -14.37
CA ASN A 69 1.95 3.24 -13.02
C ASN A 69 2.32 2.09 -12.09
N GLU A 70 2.42 0.87 -12.59
CA GLU A 70 2.88 -0.28 -11.81
C GLU A 70 4.35 -0.15 -11.42
N LYS A 71 5.22 0.30 -12.34
CA LYS A 71 6.62 0.60 -12.02
C LYS A 71 6.74 1.71 -10.97
N ASN A 72 5.98 2.79 -11.12
CA ASN A 72 5.95 3.87 -10.13
C ASN A 72 5.42 3.37 -8.78
N PHE A 73 4.38 2.55 -8.78
CA PHE A 73 3.79 1.96 -7.58
C PHE A 73 4.82 1.11 -6.85
N LYS A 74 5.49 0.18 -7.56
CA LYS A 74 6.56 -0.62 -6.97
C LYS A 74 7.66 0.25 -6.37
N ARG A 75 8.12 1.28 -7.10
CA ARG A 75 9.16 2.21 -6.62
C ARG A 75 8.74 2.96 -5.35
N VAL A 76 7.48 3.42 -5.29
CA VAL A 76 6.93 4.08 -4.10
C VAL A 76 6.91 3.12 -2.91
N VAL A 77 6.44 1.88 -3.12
CA VAL A 77 6.39 0.87 -2.05
C VAL A 77 7.79 0.46 -1.60
N GLU A 78 8.75 0.35 -2.51
CA GLU A 78 10.16 0.09 -2.19
C GLU A 78 10.77 1.22 -1.36
N TYR A 79 10.59 2.47 -1.79
CA TYR A 79 11.18 3.64 -1.14
C TYR A 79 10.58 3.89 0.25
N TYR A 80 9.25 3.78 0.39
CA TYR A 80 8.53 4.02 1.64
C TYR A 80 8.26 2.73 2.44
N ARG A 81 8.94 1.63 2.15
CA ARG A 81 8.66 0.32 2.74
C ARG A 81 8.56 0.36 4.26
N GLU A 82 9.54 0.98 4.92
CA GLU A 82 9.59 1.04 6.39
C GLU A 82 8.45 1.87 6.97
N ASP A 83 8.15 3.01 6.36
CA ASP A 83 7.02 3.85 6.75
C ASP A 83 5.68 3.12 6.55
N ILE A 84 5.52 2.43 5.42
CA ILE A 84 4.33 1.60 5.13
C ILE A 84 4.16 0.53 6.21
N VAL A 85 5.23 -0.19 6.57
CA VAL A 85 5.19 -1.21 7.63
C VAL A 85 4.83 -0.59 8.97
N ASN A 86 5.43 0.55 9.33
CA ASN A 86 5.11 1.25 10.57
C ASN A 86 3.64 1.71 10.62
N LYS A 87 3.11 2.23 9.50
CA LYS A 87 1.70 2.61 9.37
C LYS A 87 0.77 1.40 9.41
N TRP A 88 1.16 0.28 8.82
CA TRP A 88 0.43 -0.99 8.90
C TRP A 88 0.35 -1.46 10.35
N ILE A 89 1.47 -1.46 11.10
CA ILE A 89 1.50 -1.82 12.52
C ILE A 89 0.62 -0.85 13.33
N ALA A 90 0.77 0.45 13.11
CA ALA A 90 -0.03 1.47 13.81
C ALA A 90 -1.53 1.24 13.60
N PHE A 91 -1.96 0.97 12.37
CA PHE A 91 -3.37 0.84 12.04
C PHE A 91 -3.98 -0.51 12.44
N PHE A 92 -3.33 -1.62 12.09
CA PHE A 92 -3.88 -2.97 12.26
C PHE A 92 -3.57 -3.58 13.63
N VAL A 93 -2.39 -3.29 14.19
CA VAL A 93 -1.96 -3.84 15.49
C VAL A 93 -2.31 -2.89 16.63
N TYR A 94 -1.91 -1.62 16.54
CA TYR A 94 -2.10 -0.66 17.64
C TYR A 94 -3.45 0.06 17.64
N ASN A 95 -4.26 -0.10 16.58
CA ASN A 95 -5.53 0.60 16.43
C ASN A 95 -5.40 2.13 16.56
N LYS A 96 -4.31 2.69 16.01
CA LYS A 96 -4.07 4.13 15.97
C LYS A 96 -4.50 4.71 14.62
N GLU A 97 -4.87 5.98 14.62
CA GLU A 97 -5.07 6.73 13.38
C GLU A 97 -3.74 6.92 12.64
N VAL A 98 -3.80 6.88 11.31
CA VAL A 98 -2.65 7.11 10.42
C VAL A 98 -2.93 8.39 9.64
N GLN A 99 -1.96 9.31 9.63
CA GLN A 99 -2.07 10.55 8.87
C GLN A 99 -1.75 10.33 7.39
N SER A 100 -2.43 11.09 6.53
CA SER A 100 -2.23 11.05 5.09
C SER A 100 -1.17 12.06 4.65
N GLU A 101 -0.31 11.63 3.73
CA GLU A 101 0.79 12.44 3.20
C GLU A 101 0.68 12.59 1.67
N VAL A 102 1.05 13.76 1.16
CA VAL A 102 1.11 14.04 -0.28
C VAL A 102 2.56 14.25 -0.68
N ILE A 103 3.06 13.36 -1.54
CA ILE A 103 4.43 13.44 -2.05
C ILE A 103 4.41 14.22 -3.35
N THR A 104 5.03 15.40 -3.33
CA THR A 104 5.08 16.34 -4.46
C THR A 104 6.42 16.34 -5.19
N LYS A 105 7.45 15.72 -4.59
CA LYS A 105 8.78 15.57 -5.17
C LYS A 105 8.93 14.22 -5.85
N LYS A 106 9.68 14.16 -6.95
CA LYS A 106 10.06 12.87 -7.55
C LYS A 106 10.94 12.11 -6.56
N LEU A 107 10.78 10.79 -6.55
CA LEU A 107 11.69 9.91 -5.83
C LEU A 107 13.02 9.90 -6.57
N ASP A 108 14.11 10.00 -5.81
CA ASP A 108 15.49 9.92 -6.31
C ASP A 108 15.89 8.48 -6.64
#